data_AF-A0A8T5NI58-F1
#
_entry.id   AF-A0A8T5NI58-F1
#
_cell.length_a   1.000
_cell.length_b   1.000
_cell.length_c   1.000
_cell.angle_alpha   90.00
_cell.angle_beta   90.00
_cell.angle_gamma   90.00
#
_symmetry.space_group_name_H-M   'P 1'
#
loop_
_entity.id
_entity.type
_entity.pdbx_description
1 polymer ?
#
loop_
_entity_poly.entity_id
_entity_poly.type
_entity_poly.pdbx_seq_one_letter_code
_entity_poly.pdbx_strand_id
1 'polypeptide(L)'
;MMEIATSRQIHEIIESVLLPDDLEKMRDVDVIIPPSEKNNLLLALGYFIRGRYNIETSWNYERTYEYYIKALRFLSEFKISNLEAYEQNITAWLEKIINGHLFLQKAEAAWTLCSFIESRQLYDEAMNSFEGSIRRHEQAMPTDFEKYKLYSEGWKNLSAGMGLNMLGFQEIRQGSVEQALTNFSTAEERLKMAIENFSKLGNVLGSQDAKSYINDIECWKKQKMLTAAK
;
A
#
# COMPACT_ATOMS: atom_id res chain seq x y z
N MET A 1 -30.53 8.21 -10.68
CA MET A 1 -30.25 6.81 -11.07
C MET A 1 -28.86 6.78 -11.66
N MET A 2 -27.93 6.05 -11.05
CA MET A 2 -26.59 5.86 -11.60
C MET A 2 -26.70 4.69 -12.59
N GLU A 3 -26.48 4.94 -13.89
CA GLU A 3 -26.50 3.87 -14.89
C GLU A 3 -25.40 2.86 -14.55
N ILE A 4 -25.80 1.63 -14.26
CA ILE A 4 -24.88 0.52 -14.05
C ILE A 4 -24.30 0.19 -15.42
N ALA A 5 -23.00 0.43 -15.59
CA ALA A 5 -22.28 0.05 -16.81
C ALA A 5 -22.52 -1.43 -17.11
N THR A 6 -22.72 -1.77 -18.38
CA THR A 6 -22.92 -3.16 -18.78
C THR A 6 -21.68 -4.00 -18.48
N SER A 7 -21.84 -5.30 -18.19
CA SER A 7 -20.73 -6.21 -17.88
C SER A 7 -19.58 -6.14 -18.90
N ARG A 8 -19.92 -5.93 -20.19
CA ARG A 8 -18.96 -5.72 -21.27
C ARG A 8 -18.18 -4.40 -21.16
N GLN A 9 -18.84 -3.28 -20.89
CA GLN A 9 -18.20 -1.98 -20.68
C GLN A 9 -17.28 -1.99 -19.45
N ILE A 10 -17.66 -2.74 -18.40
CA ILE A 10 -16.82 -2.94 -17.22
C ILE A 10 -15.56 -3.73 -17.60
N HIS A 11 -15.70 -4.81 -18.37
CA HIS A 11 -14.58 -5.62 -18.85
C HIS A 11 -13.60 -4.82 -19.72
N GLU A 12 -14.11 -4.02 -20.67
CA GLU A 12 -13.28 -3.17 -21.55
C GLU A 12 -12.53 -2.10 -20.75
N ILE A 13 -13.16 -1.48 -19.74
CA ILE A 13 -12.43 -0.53 -18.90
C ILE A 13 -11.41 -1.25 -18.03
N ILE A 14 -11.75 -2.39 -17.42
CA ILE A 14 -10.83 -3.22 -16.65
C ILE A 14 -9.59 -3.58 -17.51
N GLU A 15 -9.80 -4.11 -18.72
CA GLU A 15 -8.71 -4.44 -19.66
C GLU A 15 -7.82 -3.24 -20.02
N SER A 16 -8.37 -2.03 -20.07
CA SER A 16 -7.62 -0.82 -20.41
C SER A 16 -6.71 -0.28 -19.29
N VAL A 17 -6.93 -0.68 -18.03
CA VAL A 17 -6.16 -0.20 -16.85
C VAL A 17 -5.43 -1.30 -16.08
N LEU A 18 -5.74 -2.57 -16.35
CA LEU A 18 -5.10 -3.70 -15.69
C LEU A 18 -3.76 -4.07 -16.34
N LEU A 19 -2.83 -4.51 -15.50
CA LEU A 19 -1.68 -5.27 -15.98
C LEU A 19 -2.18 -6.61 -16.54
N PRO A 20 -1.56 -7.17 -17.59
CA PRO A 20 -1.97 -8.45 -18.20
C PRO A 20 -2.17 -9.59 -17.19
N ASP A 21 -1.36 -9.61 -16.14
CA ASP A 21 -1.41 -10.64 -15.10
C ASP A 21 -2.61 -10.50 -14.14
N ASP A 22 -3.17 -9.30 -14.00
CA ASP A 22 -4.37 -9.06 -13.17
C ASP A 22 -5.64 -9.47 -13.93
N LEU A 23 -5.61 -9.44 -15.27
CA LEU A 23 -6.68 -9.91 -16.15
C LEU A 23 -6.81 -11.43 -16.13
N GLU A 24 -5.70 -12.17 -16.14
CA GLU A 24 -5.74 -13.64 -16.02
C GLU A 24 -6.39 -14.08 -14.70
N LYS A 25 -6.09 -13.40 -13.59
CA LYS A 25 -6.67 -13.74 -12.28
C LYS A 25 -8.15 -13.43 -12.16
N MET A 26 -8.64 -12.40 -12.86
CA MET A 26 -10.09 -12.16 -12.94
C MET A 26 -10.82 -13.28 -13.70
N ARG A 27 -10.14 -13.96 -14.63
CA ARG A 27 -10.73 -15.11 -15.34
C ARG A 27 -10.86 -16.35 -14.46
N ASP A 28 -10.02 -16.51 -13.44
CA ASP A 28 -10.14 -17.64 -12.50
C ASP A 28 -11.32 -17.45 -11.52
N VAL A 29 -11.60 -16.19 -11.15
CA VAL A 29 -12.76 -15.80 -10.33
C VAL A 29 -14.10 -16.10 -11.05
N ASP A 30 -14.10 -16.14 -12.39
CA ASP A 30 -15.28 -16.42 -13.21
C ASP A 30 -15.86 -17.82 -13.01
N VAL A 31 -15.05 -18.77 -12.54
CA VAL A 31 -15.43 -20.19 -12.47
C VAL A 31 -16.26 -20.52 -11.24
N ILE A 32 -16.21 -19.70 -10.18
CA ILE A 32 -16.73 -20.04 -8.85
C ILE A 32 -17.98 -19.24 -8.48
N ILE A 33 -18.25 -18.12 -9.15
CA ILE A 33 -19.25 -17.12 -8.69
C ILE A 33 -20.42 -17.00 -9.68
N PRO A 34 -21.68 -17.01 -9.21
CA PRO A 34 -22.85 -16.83 -10.05
C PRO A 34 -22.82 -15.54 -10.88
N PRO A 35 -23.34 -15.52 -12.13
CA PRO A 35 -23.22 -14.38 -13.04
C PRO A 35 -23.77 -13.04 -12.53
N SER A 36 -24.81 -13.05 -11.70
CA SER A 36 -25.39 -11.83 -11.10
C SER A 36 -24.50 -11.19 -10.04
N GLU A 37 -23.72 -12.01 -9.33
CA GLU A 37 -22.91 -11.61 -8.16
C GLU A 37 -21.44 -11.37 -8.56
N LYS A 38 -21.00 -12.05 -9.62
CA LYS A 38 -19.74 -11.82 -10.33
C LYS A 38 -19.53 -10.34 -10.68
N ASN A 39 -20.60 -9.62 -11.04
CA ASN A 39 -20.51 -8.21 -11.36
C ASN A 39 -20.07 -7.36 -10.16
N ASN A 40 -20.52 -7.64 -8.95
CA ASN A 40 -20.16 -6.85 -7.76
C ASN A 40 -18.71 -7.10 -7.33
N LEU A 41 -18.25 -8.35 -7.32
CA LEU A 41 -16.85 -8.65 -7.00
C LEU A 41 -15.87 -8.10 -8.05
N LEU A 42 -16.20 -8.22 -9.34
CA LEU A 42 -15.37 -7.64 -10.42
C LEU A 42 -15.34 -6.12 -10.35
N LEU A 43 -16.47 -5.48 -10.03
CA LEU A 43 -16.52 -4.04 -9.79
C LEU A 43 -15.65 -3.66 -8.59
N ALA A 44 -15.72 -4.40 -7.49
CA ALA A 44 -14.90 -4.15 -6.31
C ALA A 44 -13.40 -4.25 -6.61
N LEU A 45 -12.98 -5.34 -7.24
CA LEU A 45 -11.58 -5.55 -7.64
C LEU A 45 -11.13 -4.49 -8.66
N GLY A 46 -11.96 -4.16 -9.64
CA GLY A 46 -11.68 -3.12 -10.62
C GLY A 46 -11.48 -1.75 -9.97
N TYR A 47 -12.31 -1.40 -8.99
CA TYR A 47 -12.13 -0.18 -8.22
C TYR A 47 -10.90 -0.22 -7.33
N PHE A 48 -10.61 -1.34 -6.68
CA PHE A 48 -9.36 -1.49 -5.92
C PHE A 48 -8.15 -1.29 -6.82
N ILE A 49 -8.11 -1.93 -7.98
CA ILE A 49 -6.96 -1.81 -8.88
C ILE A 49 -6.86 -0.40 -9.46
N ARG A 50 -7.98 0.30 -9.72
CA ARG A 50 -7.93 1.73 -10.07
C ARG A 50 -7.41 2.59 -8.93
N GLY A 51 -7.80 2.31 -7.68
CA GLY A 51 -7.25 2.99 -6.52
C GLY A 51 -5.74 2.77 -6.40
N ARG A 52 -5.30 1.52 -6.53
CA ARG A 52 -3.89 1.13 -6.59
C ARG A 52 -3.16 1.84 -7.71
N TYR A 53 -3.66 1.78 -8.94
CA TYR A 53 -3.06 2.45 -10.09
C TYR A 53 -3.00 3.96 -9.90
N ASN A 54 -4.04 4.57 -9.32
CA ASN A 54 -4.11 6.01 -9.13
C ASN A 54 -3.14 6.51 -8.05
N ILE A 55 -2.99 5.78 -6.94
CA ILE A 55 -1.93 6.08 -5.97
C ILE A 55 -0.55 5.76 -6.55
N GLU A 56 -0.48 4.61 -7.23
CA GLU A 56 0.53 4.14 -8.17
C GLU A 56 1.15 5.31 -8.95
N THR A 57 0.33 5.97 -9.75
CA THR A 57 0.74 6.83 -10.87
C THR A 57 0.68 8.33 -10.62
N SER A 58 -0.15 8.76 -9.67
CA SER A 58 -0.48 10.18 -9.52
C SER A 58 -0.45 10.66 -8.09
N TRP A 59 -0.25 9.77 -7.11
CA TRP A 59 -0.28 10.12 -5.70
C TRP A 59 -1.58 10.85 -5.28
N ASN A 60 -2.65 10.71 -6.06
CA ASN A 60 -3.93 11.36 -5.80
C ASN A 60 -4.71 10.54 -4.77
N TYR A 61 -4.39 10.75 -3.50
CA TYR A 61 -4.98 10.03 -2.39
C TYR A 61 -6.50 10.22 -2.26
N GLU A 62 -7.03 11.40 -2.59
CA GLU A 62 -8.47 11.66 -2.56
C GLU A 62 -9.20 10.73 -3.54
N ARG A 63 -8.75 10.71 -4.80
CA ARG A 63 -9.32 9.84 -5.83
C ARG A 63 -9.05 8.36 -5.56
N THR A 64 -7.91 8.02 -4.97
CA THR A 64 -7.61 6.66 -4.52
C THR A 64 -8.60 6.23 -3.44
N TYR A 65 -8.87 7.09 -2.46
CA TYR A 65 -9.84 6.83 -1.40
C TYR A 65 -11.25 6.64 -1.97
N GLU A 66 -11.67 7.47 -2.92
CA GLU A 66 -12.97 7.29 -3.61
C GLU A 66 -13.08 5.92 -4.28
N TYR A 67 -12.03 5.49 -4.98
CA TYR A 67 -12.01 4.17 -5.61
C TYR A 67 -12.04 3.06 -4.57
N TYR A 68 -11.29 3.18 -3.49
CA TYR A 68 -11.30 2.21 -2.39
C TYR A 68 -12.64 2.12 -1.66
N ILE A 69 -13.33 3.24 -1.43
CA ILE A 69 -14.68 3.24 -0.85
C ILE A 69 -15.69 2.58 -1.80
N LYS A 70 -15.58 2.83 -3.11
CA LYS A 70 -16.40 2.13 -4.11
C LYS A 70 -16.12 0.62 -4.06
N ALA A 71 -14.85 0.22 -3.94
CA ALA A 71 -14.49 -1.20 -3.82
C ALA A 71 -15.15 -1.87 -2.61
N LEU A 72 -15.05 -1.26 -1.43
CA LEU A 72 -15.68 -1.76 -0.20
C LEU A 72 -17.20 -1.81 -0.31
N ARG A 73 -17.82 -0.81 -0.94
CA ARG A 73 -19.28 -0.79 -1.12
C ARG A 73 -19.75 -1.99 -1.95
N PHE A 74 -19.12 -2.26 -3.09
CA PHE A 74 -19.49 -3.40 -3.92
C PHE A 74 -19.23 -4.74 -3.23
N LEU A 75 -18.23 -4.83 -2.35
CA LEU A 75 -18.03 -6.02 -1.51
C LEU A 75 -19.11 -6.17 -0.46
N SER A 76 -19.51 -5.11 0.23
CA SER A 76 -20.58 -5.17 1.24
C SER A 76 -21.96 -5.54 0.68
N GLU A 77 -22.14 -5.37 -0.63
CA GLU A 77 -23.33 -5.75 -1.39
C GLU A 77 -23.23 -7.20 -1.93
N PHE A 78 -22.09 -7.88 -1.75
CA PHE A 78 -21.89 -9.30 -2.03
C PHE A 78 -22.45 -10.11 -0.84
N LYS A 79 -23.31 -11.09 -1.08
CA LYS A 79 -23.83 -11.98 -0.03
C LYS A 79 -24.00 -13.39 -0.59
N ILE A 80 -22.95 -14.20 -0.51
CA ILE A 80 -23.01 -15.62 -0.88
C ILE A 80 -22.71 -16.46 0.36
N SER A 81 -23.71 -17.20 0.83
CA SER A 81 -23.64 -18.05 2.03
C SER A 81 -22.52 -19.10 2.04
N ASN A 82 -21.94 -19.42 0.87
CA ASN A 82 -20.83 -20.38 0.72
C ASN A 82 -19.45 -19.71 0.49
N LEU A 83 -19.40 -18.39 0.42
CA LEU A 83 -18.16 -17.60 0.24
C LEU A 83 -18.04 -16.46 1.27
N GLU A 84 -18.92 -16.37 2.27
CA GLU A 84 -18.89 -15.34 3.33
C GLU A 84 -17.51 -15.23 3.98
N ALA A 85 -16.84 -16.36 4.25
CA ALA A 85 -15.50 -16.35 4.81
C ALA A 85 -14.47 -15.74 3.84
N TYR A 86 -14.59 -16.01 2.54
CA TYR A 86 -13.68 -15.47 1.51
C TYR A 86 -13.89 -13.96 1.32
N GLU A 87 -15.15 -13.52 1.27
CA GLU A 87 -15.55 -12.11 1.20
C GLU A 87 -15.09 -11.32 2.43
N GLN A 88 -15.31 -11.86 3.64
CA GLN A 88 -14.85 -11.23 4.88
C GLN A 88 -13.33 -11.07 4.90
N ASN A 89 -12.59 -12.04 4.37
CA ASN A 89 -11.13 -12.00 4.34
C ASN A 89 -10.58 -11.02 3.30
N ILE A 90 -11.15 -10.97 2.09
CA ILE A 90 -10.81 -9.94 1.09
C ILE A 90 -11.15 -8.54 1.62
N THR A 91 -12.32 -8.39 2.21
CA THR A 91 -12.76 -7.10 2.78
C THR A 91 -11.82 -6.66 3.89
N ALA A 92 -11.53 -7.52 4.85
CA ALA A 92 -10.59 -7.22 5.93
C ALA A 92 -9.17 -6.95 5.42
N TRP A 93 -8.73 -7.64 4.37
CA TRP A 93 -7.45 -7.37 3.71
C TRP A 93 -7.44 -5.97 3.06
N LEU A 94 -8.47 -5.64 2.29
CA LEU A 94 -8.62 -4.33 1.65
C LEU A 94 -8.69 -3.20 2.66
N GLU A 95 -9.46 -3.34 3.74
CA GLU A 95 -9.51 -2.34 4.82
C GLU A 95 -8.13 -2.04 5.38
N LYS A 96 -7.27 -3.07 5.52
CA LYS A 96 -5.90 -2.89 5.98
C LYS A 96 -5.01 -2.18 4.96
N ILE A 97 -5.16 -2.47 3.66
CA ILE A 97 -4.46 -1.73 2.61
C ILE A 97 -4.88 -0.25 2.61
N ILE A 98 -6.18 0.00 2.63
CA ILE A 98 -6.76 1.34 2.60
C ILE A 98 -6.27 2.18 3.78
N ASN A 99 -6.36 1.62 4.99
CA ASN A 99 -5.88 2.28 6.19
C ASN A 99 -4.37 2.55 6.12
N GLY A 100 -3.58 1.60 5.60
CA GLY A 100 -2.14 1.77 5.42
C GLY A 100 -1.81 2.98 4.54
N HIS A 101 -2.46 3.12 3.38
CA HIS A 101 -2.26 4.28 2.50
C HIS A 101 -2.78 5.58 3.10
N LEU A 102 -3.88 5.56 3.84
CA LEU A 102 -4.38 6.74 4.54
C LEU A 102 -3.39 7.24 5.59
N PHE A 103 -2.78 6.32 6.35
CA PHE A 103 -1.75 6.66 7.32
C PHE A 103 -0.49 7.18 6.66
N LEU A 104 -0.05 6.59 5.53
CA LEU A 104 1.06 7.12 4.72
C LEU A 104 0.79 8.56 4.30
N GLN A 105 -0.38 8.85 3.72
CA GLN A 105 -0.74 10.22 3.32
C GLN A 105 -0.62 11.21 4.47
N LYS A 106 -1.18 10.84 5.64
CA LYS A 106 -1.12 11.68 6.84
C LYS A 106 0.32 11.85 7.31
N ALA A 107 1.13 10.79 7.26
CA ALA A 107 2.54 10.83 7.64
C ALA A 107 3.35 11.80 6.77
N GLU A 108 3.14 11.76 5.44
CA GLU A 108 3.77 12.68 4.49
C GLU A 108 3.33 14.13 4.72
N ALA A 109 2.03 14.35 4.99
CA ALA A 109 1.52 15.68 5.30
C ALA A 109 2.13 16.23 6.61
N ALA A 110 2.18 15.40 7.66
CA ALA A 110 2.81 15.76 8.92
C ALA A 110 4.32 16.03 8.75
N TRP A 111 5.01 15.22 7.93
CA TRP A 111 6.43 15.44 7.61
C TRP A 111 6.65 16.76 6.87
N THR A 112 5.84 17.05 5.85
CA THR A 112 5.89 18.30 5.09
C THR A 112 5.69 19.52 5.99
N LEU A 113 4.83 19.40 7.00
CA LEU A 113 4.57 20.43 8.01
C LEU A 113 5.58 20.42 9.17
N CYS A 114 6.67 19.65 9.07
CA CYS A 114 7.72 19.50 10.09
C CYS A 114 7.24 18.92 11.44
N SER A 115 6.10 18.24 11.47
CA SER A 115 5.57 17.50 12.63
C SER A 115 6.18 16.10 12.71
N PHE A 116 7.50 16.01 12.93
CA PHE A 116 8.25 14.74 12.83
C PHE A 116 7.80 13.64 13.81
N ILE A 117 7.37 14.00 15.02
CA ILE A 117 6.87 13.03 16.01
C ILE A 117 5.54 12.41 15.53
N GLU A 118 4.62 13.25 15.06
CA GLU A 118 3.34 12.81 14.51
C GLU A 118 3.54 11.97 13.26
N SER A 119 4.40 12.43 12.34
CA SER A 119 4.76 11.70 11.13
C SER A 119 5.32 10.31 11.46
N ARG A 120 6.23 10.21 12.43
CA ARG A 120 6.79 8.93 12.92
C ARG A 120 5.68 7.96 13.37
N GLN A 121 4.75 8.44 14.19
CA GLN A 121 3.62 7.64 14.70
C GLN A 121 2.72 7.17 13.56
N LEU A 122 2.44 8.04 12.59
CA LEU A 122 1.62 7.71 11.43
C LEU A 122 2.31 6.67 10.51
N TYR A 123 3.64 6.71 10.37
CA TYR A 123 4.36 5.64 9.67
C TYR A 123 4.30 4.29 10.41
N ASP A 124 4.30 4.28 11.74
CA ASP A 124 4.08 3.04 12.51
C ASP A 124 2.67 2.48 12.30
N GLU A 125 1.65 3.35 12.31
CA GLU A 125 0.27 2.95 12.02
C GLU A 125 0.11 2.40 10.60
N ALA A 126 0.76 3.03 9.61
CA ALA A 126 0.81 2.52 8.24
C ALA A 126 1.45 1.12 8.18
N MET A 127 2.64 0.96 8.79
CA MET A 127 3.35 -0.31 8.87
C MET A 127 2.49 -1.41 9.50
N ASN A 128 1.86 -1.12 10.65
CA ASN A 128 0.99 -2.05 11.36
C ASN A 128 -0.22 -2.46 10.51
N SER A 129 -0.75 -1.52 9.73
CA SER A 129 -1.86 -1.81 8.82
C SER A 129 -1.44 -2.77 7.70
N PHE A 130 -0.31 -2.52 7.03
CA PHE A 130 0.22 -3.41 5.99
C PHE A 130 0.69 -4.77 6.54
N GLU A 131 1.19 -4.81 7.78
CA GLU A 131 1.45 -6.08 8.44
C GLU A 131 0.16 -6.85 8.73
N GLY A 132 -0.90 -6.15 9.11
CA GLY A 132 -2.25 -6.70 9.22
C GLY A 132 -2.76 -7.28 7.91
N SER A 133 -2.53 -6.61 6.77
CA SER A 133 -2.94 -7.13 5.47
C SER A 133 -2.16 -8.41 5.11
N ILE A 134 -0.85 -8.47 5.40
CA ILE A 134 -0.05 -9.69 5.19
C ILE A 134 -0.60 -10.86 6.02
N ARG A 135 -0.87 -10.65 7.31
CA ARG A 135 -1.43 -11.71 8.18
C ARG A 135 -2.77 -12.23 7.64
N ARG A 136 -3.64 -11.33 7.17
CA ARG A 136 -4.93 -11.71 6.55
C ARG A 136 -4.72 -12.52 5.28
N HIS A 137 -3.76 -12.12 4.46
CA HIS A 137 -3.41 -12.83 3.25
C HIS A 137 -2.96 -14.27 3.55
N GLU A 138 -2.02 -14.45 4.48
CA GLU A 138 -1.48 -15.76 4.84
C GLU A 138 -2.51 -16.71 5.47
N GLN A 139 -3.52 -16.16 6.14
CA GLN A 139 -4.56 -16.95 6.80
C GLN A 139 -5.67 -17.43 5.86
N ALA A 140 -5.92 -16.71 4.75
CA ALA A 140 -7.20 -16.82 4.07
C ALA A 140 -7.18 -16.61 2.55
N MET A 141 -6.05 -16.20 1.97
CA MET A 141 -5.96 -16.03 0.52
C MET A 141 -5.24 -17.21 -0.14
N PRO A 142 -5.71 -17.66 -1.31
CA PRO A 142 -5.00 -18.66 -2.11
C PRO A 142 -3.58 -18.19 -2.46
N THR A 143 -2.66 -19.13 -2.61
CA THR A 143 -1.25 -18.89 -2.96
C THR A 143 -1.05 -18.11 -4.27
N ASP A 144 -2.03 -18.14 -5.18
CA ASP A 144 -1.96 -17.40 -6.45
C ASP A 144 -2.07 -15.88 -6.29
N PHE A 145 -2.33 -15.41 -5.06
CA PHE A 145 -2.40 -13.99 -4.70
C PHE A 145 -1.06 -13.44 -4.17
N GLU A 146 0.06 -14.16 -4.27
CA GLU A 146 1.39 -13.75 -3.75
C GLU A 146 1.80 -12.31 -4.11
N LYS A 147 1.38 -11.79 -5.27
CA LYS A 147 1.62 -10.39 -5.68
C LYS A 147 0.99 -9.37 -4.72
N TYR A 148 -0.15 -9.68 -4.12
CA TYR A 148 -0.83 -8.82 -3.13
C TYR A 148 -0.13 -8.86 -1.77
N LYS A 149 0.46 -10.00 -1.41
CA LYS A 149 1.37 -10.11 -0.27
C LYS A 149 2.61 -9.25 -0.51
N LEU A 150 3.29 -9.43 -1.64
CA LEU A 150 4.44 -8.62 -2.03
C LEU A 150 4.12 -7.11 -2.05
N TYR A 151 2.92 -6.73 -2.49
CA TYR A 151 2.47 -5.34 -2.47
C TYR A 151 2.40 -4.80 -1.04
N SER A 152 1.75 -5.57 -0.16
CA SER A 152 1.66 -5.24 1.27
C SER A 152 3.04 -5.18 1.92
N GLU A 153 3.93 -6.11 1.59
CA GLU A 153 5.30 -6.13 2.12
C GLU A 153 6.14 -4.94 1.65
N GLY A 154 6.00 -4.54 0.37
CA GLY A 154 6.65 -3.35 -0.15
C GLY A 154 6.29 -2.11 0.65
N TRP A 155 4.97 -1.87 0.83
CA TRP A 155 4.50 -0.71 1.59
C TRP A 155 4.76 -0.81 3.10
N LYS A 156 4.73 -2.01 3.68
CA LYS A 156 5.16 -2.24 5.07
C LYS A 156 6.62 -1.82 5.26
N ASN A 157 7.51 -2.30 4.39
CA ASN A 157 8.93 -1.99 4.48
C ASN A 157 9.22 -0.51 4.19
N LEU A 158 8.50 0.12 3.25
CA LEU A 158 8.58 1.56 3.01
C LEU A 158 8.18 2.35 4.26
N SER A 159 7.03 2.02 4.85
CA SER A 159 6.53 2.67 6.07
C SER A 159 7.50 2.52 7.24
N ALA A 160 8.03 1.30 7.44
CA ALA A 160 9.02 1.02 8.48
C ALA A 160 10.33 1.81 8.27
N GLY A 161 10.81 1.88 7.02
CA GLY A 161 12.00 2.64 6.67
C GLY A 161 11.83 4.12 6.94
N MET A 162 10.70 4.71 6.54
CA MET A 162 10.39 6.11 6.81
C MET A 162 10.21 6.41 8.30
N GLY A 163 9.58 5.50 9.02
CA GLY A 163 9.54 5.54 10.47
C GLY A 163 10.92 5.66 11.10
N LEU A 164 11.84 4.77 10.73
CA LEU A 164 13.22 4.79 11.24
C LEU A 164 14.00 6.03 10.80
N ASN A 165 13.75 6.55 9.59
CA ASN A 165 14.32 7.82 9.12
C ASN A 165 13.91 8.98 10.05
N MET A 166 12.61 9.10 10.36
CA MET A 166 12.11 10.13 11.28
C MET A 166 12.67 9.98 12.70
N LEU A 167 12.81 8.75 13.18
CA LEU A 167 13.44 8.49 14.48
C LEU A 167 14.92 8.88 14.47
N GLY A 168 15.66 8.55 13.41
CA GLY A 168 17.05 8.98 13.25
C GLY A 168 17.19 10.51 13.29
N PHE A 169 16.31 11.23 12.60
CA PHE A 169 16.26 12.69 12.67
C PHE A 169 15.99 13.22 14.08
N GLN A 170 15.06 12.59 14.82
CA GLN A 170 14.78 12.97 16.20
C GLN A 170 16.00 12.77 17.12
N GLU A 171 16.72 11.65 16.97
CA GLU A 171 17.93 11.36 17.75
C GLU A 171 19.04 12.40 17.48
N ILE A 172 19.21 12.87 16.24
CA ILE A 172 20.13 13.99 15.94
C ILE A 172 19.77 15.22 16.77
N ARG A 173 18.48 15.58 16.81
CA ARG A 173 18.03 16.78 17.55
C ARG A 173 18.24 16.66 19.05
N GLN A 174 18.32 15.44 19.57
CA GLN A 174 18.57 15.14 20.98
C GLN A 174 20.08 14.96 21.29
N GLY A 175 20.94 15.00 20.27
CA GLY A 175 22.39 14.82 20.42
C GLY A 175 22.86 13.36 20.39
N SER A 176 21.95 12.41 20.19
CA SER A 176 22.22 10.96 20.15
C SER A 176 22.70 10.51 18.76
N VAL A 177 23.85 11.02 18.33
CA VAL A 177 24.36 10.83 16.96
C VAL A 177 24.55 9.36 16.58
N GLU A 178 25.10 8.54 17.47
CA GLU A 178 25.33 7.12 17.20
C GLU A 178 24.02 6.34 17.00
N GLN A 179 23.01 6.63 17.83
CA GLN A 179 21.67 6.04 17.69
C GLN A 179 21.00 6.49 16.39
N ALA A 180 21.18 7.76 16.00
CA ALA A 180 20.69 8.27 14.73
C ALA A 180 21.27 7.50 13.53
N LEU A 181 22.59 7.28 13.52
CA LEU A 181 23.26 6.53 12.45
C LEU A 181 22.82 5.07 12.38
N THR A 182 22.60 4.44 13.54
CA THR A 182 22.01 3.09 13.61
C THR A 182 20.62 3.07 12.98
N ASN A 183 19.73 3.99 13.39
CA ASN A 183 18.37 4.09 12.85
C ASN A 183 18.35 4.33 11.34
N PHE A 184 19.21 5.21 10.82
CA PHE A 184 19.32 5.46 9.38
C PHE A 184 19.81 4.23 8.60
N SER A 185 20.75 3.47 9.16
CA SER A 185 21.25 2.26 8.50
C SER A 185 20.15 1.21 8.41
N THR A 186 19.39 0.99 9.48
CA THR A 186 18.23 0.09 9.46
C THR A 186 17.11 0.61 8.54
N ALA A 187 16.90 1.93 8.48
CA ALA A 187 15.93 2.54 7.57
C ALA A 187 16.27 2.22 6.09
N GLU A 188 17.54 2.35 5.70
CA GLU A 188 17.98 2.02 4.34
C GLU A 188 17.78 0.56 3.98
N GLU A 189 18.05 -0.37 4.91
CA GLU A 189 17.81 -1.79 4.70
C GLU A 189 16.32 -2.05 4.41
N ARG A 190 15.43 -1.45 5.20
CA ARG A 190 13.98 -1.55 4.97
C ARG A 190 13.58 -0.98 3.62
N LEU A 191 14.09 0.20 3.25
CA LEU A 191 13.78 0.82 1.97
C LEU A 191 14.31 -0.01 0.78
N LYS A 192 15.48 -0.65 0.92
CA LYS A 192 16.00 -1.60 -0.10
C LYS A 192 15.09 -2.81 -0.26
N MET A 193 14.58 -3.39 0.83
CA MET A 193 13.58 -4.46 0.76
C MET A 193 12.28 -3.99 0.09
N ALA A 194 11.85 -2.75 0.36
CA ALA A 194 10.69 -2.16 -0.31
C ALA A 194 10.92 -2.06 -1.83
N ILE A 195 12.07 -1.55 -2.26
CA ILE A 195 12.46 -1.47 -3.68
C ILE A 195 12.43 -2.85 -4.33
N GLU A 196 12.98 -3.88 -3.69
CA GLU A 196 12.99 -5.24 -4.22
C GLU A 196 11.56 -5.75 -4.45
N ASN A 197 10.69 -5.58 -3.45
CA ASN A 197 9.31 -6.03 -3.53
C ASN A 197 8.52 -5.26 -4.60
N PHE A 198 8.68 -3.94 -4.68
CA PHE A 198 8.05 -3.15 -5.73
C PHE A 198 8.58 -3.48 -7.13
N SER A 199 9.88 -3.77 -7.26
CA SER A 199 10.48 -4.18 -8.54
C SER A 199 9.92 -5.50 -9.04
N LYS A 200 9.73 -6.50 -8.16
CA LYS A 200 9.07 -7.78 -8.49
C LYS A 200 7.65 -7.60 -9.01
N LEU A 201 6.99 -6.51 -8.63
CA LEU A 201 5.62 -6.18 -9.04
C LEU A 201 5.54 -5.26 -10.26
N GLY A 202 6.68 -4.78 -10.77
CA GLY A 202 6.70 -3.70 -11.76
C GLY A 202 6.15 -2.37 -11.23
N ASN A 203 6.06 -2.18 -9.91
CA ASN A 203 5.64 -0.92 -9.30
C ASN A 203 6.83 0.07 -9.32
N VAL A 204 6.98 0.76 -10.44
CA VAL A 204 8.07 1.72 -10.66
C VAL A 204 8.01 2.87 -9.66
N LEU A 205 6.81 3.38 -9.36
CA LEU A 205 6.67 4.58 -8.52
C LEU A 205 6.97 4.28 -7.05
N GLY A 206 6.41 3.22 -6.48
CA GLY A 206 6.78 2.78 -5.12
C GLY A 206 8.29 2.50 -4.99
N SER A 207 8.92 1.98 -6.06
CA SER A 207 10.38 1.82 -6.11
C SER A 207 11.13 3.15 -6.14
N GLN A 208 10.63 4.17 -6.84
CA GLN A 208 11.22 5.50 -6.86
C GLN A 208 11.04 6.23 -5.53
N ASP A 209 9.90 6.08 -4.88
CA ASP A 209 9.64 6.72 -3.58
C ASP A 209 10.61 6.17 -2.53
N ALA A 210 10.75 4.85 -2.45
CA ALA A 210 11.74 4.23 -1.57
C ALA A 210 13.19 4.68 -1.87
N LYS A 211 13.55 4.89 -3.15
CA LYS A 211 14.85 5.46 -3.54
C LYS A 211 14.99 6.92 -3.12
N SER A 212 13.95 7.72 -3.26
CA SER A 212 13.93 9.11 -2.83
C SER A 212 14.21 9.22 -1.33
N TYR A 213 13.57 8.36 -0.53
CA TYR A 213 13.80 8.34 0.92
C TYR A 213 15.19 7.85 1.32
N ILE A 214 15.80 6.94 0.56
CA ILE A 214 17.23 6.61 0.75
C ILE A 214 18.11 7.84 0.49
N ASN A 215 17.80 8.64 -0.55
CA ASN A 215 18.53 9.87 -0.81
C ASN A 215 18.36 10.88 0.34
N ASP A 216 17.16 10.99 0.92
CA ASP A 216 16.93 11.85 2.09
C ASP A 216 17.80 11.42 3.28
N ILE A 217 17.87 10.11 3.58
CA ILE A 217 18.75 9.56 4.62
C ILE A 217 20.20 9.94 4.37
N GLU A 218 20.68 9.78 3.13
CA GLU A 218 22.03 10.15 2.73
C GLU A 218 22.30 11.66 2.90
N CYS A 219 21.31 12.51 2.62
CA CYS A 219 21.38 13.93 2.89
C CYS A 219 21.45 14.23 4.39
N TRP A 220 20.65 13.54 5.22
CA TRP A 220 20.69 13.68 6.67
C TRP A 220 22.06 13.30 7.22
N LYS A 221 22.62 12.15 6.81
CA LYS A 221 23.95 11.67 7.22
C LYS A 221 25.09 12.65 6.93
N LYS A 222 24.94 13.49 5.90
CA LYS A 222 25.94 14.48 5.46
C LYS A 222 25.79 15.84 6.14
N GLN A 223 24.80 16.04 7.00
CA GLN A 223 24.64 17.33 7.68
C GLN A 223 25.80 17.62 8.64
N LYS A 224 26.21 18.89 8.69
CA LYS A 224 27.37 19.37 9.45
C LYS A 224 27.34 18.97 10.94
N MET A 225 26.15 18.86 11.53
CA MET A 225 25.94 18.43 12.91
C MET A 225 26.42 16.99 13.17
N LEU A 226 26.29 16.09 12.20
CA LEU A 226 26.77 14.71 12.31
C LEU A 226 28.27 14.60 12.06
N THR A 227 28.83 15.44 11.20
CA THR A 227 30.27 15.46 10.91
C THR A 227 31.11 16.10 12.01
N ALA A 228 30.51 16.92 12.88
CA ALA A 228 31.19 17.54 14.02
C ALA A 228 31.28 16.60 15.25
N ALA A 229 30.52 15.50 15.24
CA ALA A 229 30.50 14.48 16.30
C ALA A 229 31.36 13.24 15.98
N LYS A 230 32.02 13.22 14.82
CA LYS A 230 33.07 12.25 14.46
C LYS A 230 34.43 12.82 14.80
#